data_AF-A0AAV2SDP4-F1
#
_entry.id   AF-A0AAV2SDP4-F1
#
_cell.length_a   1.000
_cell.length_b   1.000
_cell.length_c   1.000
_cell.angle_alpha   90.00
_cell.angle_beta   90.00
_cell.angle_gamma   90.00
#
_symmetry.space_group_name_H-M   'P 1'
#
loop_
_entity.id
_entity.type
_entity.pdbx_description
1 polymer ?
#
loop_
_entity_poly.entity_id
_entity_poly.type
_entity_poly.pdbx_seq_one_letter_code
_entity_poly.pdbx_strand_id
1 'polypeptide(L)'
;VKKVPIPKKDRVTRATLTISGQDFKEDFKNQSSPAFIEFKQDFETKMLTALQKKDERVISILLLELRKGSLIADSSIITNETATPDDIKDVLVEVKNDNSSDIKFEDPETTAESFIASGQESVEPVSDDTDNSEETEAPDESEEIDLTGGVITGFEDEDFVKEPYVPSWKSIYFLHVTIPAFCAMFLIILIMMCCCRSSGKSGKNKNIA
;
A
#
# COMPACT_ATOMS: atom_id res chain seq x y z
N VAL A 1 -35.47 12.74 16.76
CA VAL A 1 -34.04 12.72 17.15
C VAL A 1 -33.25 12.20 15.96
N LYS A 2 -32.54 13.07 15.23
CA LYS A 2 -31.61 12.60 14.18
C LYS A 2 -30.45 11.90 14.90
N LYS A 3 -30.27 10.60 14.66
CA LYS A 3 -29.08 9.88 15.12
C LYS A 3 -27.91 10.43 14.30
N VAL A 4 -26.99 11.13 14.95
CA VAL A 4 -25.70 11.48 14.36
C VAL A 4 -24.95 10.15 14.15
N PRO A 5 -24.51 9.82 12.93
CA PRO A 5 -23.68 8.65 12.70
C PRO A 5 -22.39 8.79 13.50
N ILE A 6 -22.09 7.81 14.34
CA ILE A 6 -20.78 7.73 15.00
C ILE A 6 -19.78 7.30 13.92
N PRO A 7 -18.66 8.01 13.72
CA PRO A 7 -17.65 7.60 12.75
C PRO A 7 -17.14 6.21 13.10
N LYS A 8 -17.08 5.33 12.10
CA LYS A 8 -16.52 3.98 12.27
C LYS A 8 -15.04 4.08 12.58
N LYS A 9 -14.56 3.31 13.55
CA LYS A 9 -13.20 3.43 14.04
C LYS A 9 -12.40 2.19 13.65
N ASP A 10 -11.56 2.32 12.63
CA ASP A 10 -10.69 1.22 12.23
C ASP A 10 -9.65 0.94 13.32
N ARG A 11 -9.27 -0.33 13.44
CA ARG A 11 -8.26 -0.80 14.39
C ARG A 11 -6.97 -1.06 13.66
N VAL A 12 -5.87 -0.74 14.31
CA VAL A 12 -4.51 -1.00 13.83
C VAL A 12 -3.81 -1.89 14.83
N THR A 13 -3.35 -3.04 14.35
CA THR A 13 -2.51 -3.97 15.12
C THR A 13 -1.12 -3.97 14.51
N ARG A 14 -0.07 -3.80 15.33
CA ARG A 14 1.30 -3.96 14.84
C ARG A 14 1.67 -5.43 14.82
N ALA A 15 2.31 -5.86 13.74
CA ALA A 15 2.81 -7.21 13.57
C ALA A 15 4.27 -7.21 13.10
N THR A 16 5.08 -8.02 13.75
CA THR A 16 6.47 -8.30 13.38
C THR A 16 6.53 -9.70 12.79
N LEU A 17 7.02 -9.80 11.56
CA LEU A 17 7.10 -11.05 10.80
C LEU A 17 8.55 -11.32 10.36
N THR A 18 9.09 -12.47 10.72
CA THR A 18 10.39 -12.93 10.21
C THR A 18 10.18 -13.67 8.90
N ILE A 19 10.65 -13.11 7.78
CA ILE A 19 10.41 -13.66 6.44
C ILE A 19 11.39 -14.80 6.15
N SER A 20 10.85 -15.98 5.85
CA SER A 20 11.67 -17.17 5.61
C SER A 20 12.26 -17.19 4.20
N GLY A 21 13.52 -17.61 4.09
CA GLY A 21 14.19 -17.81 2.80
C GLY A 21 14.62 -16.51 2.09
N GLN A 22 14.57 -15.37 2.78
CA GLN A 22 15.09 -14.10 2.28
C GLN A 22 16.08 -13.48 3.26
N ASP A 23 17.20 -12.99 2.73
CA ASP A 23 18.20 -12.28 3.51
C ASP A 23 17.96 -10.77 3.45
N PHE A 24 18.28 -10.08 4.54
CA PHE A 24 18.28 -8.63 4.57
C PHE A 24 19.36 -8.04 3.65
N LYS A 25 18.96 -7.13 2.76
CA LYS A 25 19.86 -6.40 1.86
C LYS A 25 20.16 -5.00 2.41
N GLU A 26 21.38 -4.51 2.20
CA GLU A 26 21.77 -3.14 2.60
C GLU A 26 20.83 -2.07 2.03
N ASP A 27 20.36 -2.24 0.78
CA ASP A 27 19.45 -1.31 0.11
C ASP A 27 18.10 -1.14 0.83
N PHE A 28 17.69 -2.10 1.66
CA PHE A 28 16.47 -2.02 2.47
C PHE A 28 16.58 -1.00 3.61
N LYS A 29 17.79 -0.54 3.97
CA LYS A 29 17.96 0.55 4.94
C LYS A 29 17.41 1.88 4.43
N ASN A 30 17.42 2.08 3.11
CA ASN A 30 16.88 3.29 2.49
C ASN A 30 15.46 2.99 1.99
N GLN A 31 14.44 3.53 2.68
CA GLN A 31 13.04 3.31 2.33
C GLN A 31 12.63 3.91 0.97
N SER A 32 13.45 4.80 0.42
CA SER A 32 13.27 5.36 -0.93
C SER A 32 14.06 4.60 -2.00
N SER A 33 14.77 3.53 -1.65
CA SER A 33 15.48 2.71 -2.64
C SER A 33 14.48 1.94 -3.51
N PRO A 34 14.81 1.70 -4.79
CA PRO A 34 13.97 0.86 -5.65
C PRO A 34 13.75 -0.54 -5.04
N ALA A 35 14.78 -1.15 -4.46
CA ALA A 35 14.68 -2.47 -3.85
C ALA A 35 13.69 -2.51 -2.67
N PHE A 36 13.69 -1.49 -1.80
CA PHE A 36 12.73 -1.40 -0.69
C PHE A 36 11.31 -1.18 -1.22
N ILE A 37 11.12 -0.27 -2.18
CA ILE A 37 9.80 0.05 -2.74
C ILE A 37 9.19 -1.17 -3.42
N GLU A 38 9.97 -1.88 -4.24
CA GLU A 38 9.51 -3.10 -4.92
C GLU A 38 9.14 -4.19 -3.91
N PHE A 39 10.00 -4.44 -2.91
CA PHE A 39 9.69 -5.40 -1.86
C PHE A 39 8.42 -5.01 -1.10
N LYS A 40 8.30 -3.73 -0.70
CA LYS A 40 7.16 -3.21 0.04
C LYS A 40 5.85 -3.46 -0.72
N GLN A 41 5.80 -3.11 -2.00
CA GLN A 41 4.61 -3.28 -2.82
C GLN A 41 4.22 -4.75 -2.99
N ASP A 42 5.20 -5.62 -3.27
CA ASP A 42 4.96 -7.06 -3.42
C ASP A 42 4.49 -7.69 -2.10
N PHE A 43 5.16 -7.35 -1.00
CA PHE A 43 4.83 -7.82 0.35
C PHE A 43 3.42 -7.39 0.75
N GLU A 44 3.09 -6.10 0.68
CA GLU A 44 1.78 -5.58 1.09
C GLU A 44 0.66 -6.21 0.26
N THR A 45 0.85 -6.34 -1.05
CA THR A 45 -0.15 -6.92 -1.96
C THR A 45 -0.43 -8.39 -1.66
N LYS A 46 0.63 -9.21 -1.55
CA LYS A 46 0.51 -10.65 -1.30
C LYS A 46 0.00 -10.93 0.11
N MET A 47 0.51 -10.20 1.11
CA MET A 47 0.09 -10.39 2.50
C MET A 47 -1.36 -9.96 2.68
N LEU A 48 -1.78 -8.82 2.11
CA LEU A 48 -3.18 -8.40 2.14
C LEU A 48 -4.10 -9.46 1.54
N THR A 49 -3.74 -9.97 0.36
CA THR A 49 -4.51 -11.03 -0.32
C THR A 49 -4.63 -12.28 0.55
N ALA A 50 -3.53 -12.70 1.17
CA ALA A 50 -3.50 -13.88 2.03
C ALA A 50 -4.34 -13.69 3.31
N LEU A 51 -4.23 -12.52 3.95
CA LEU A 51 -4.98 -12.16 5.15
C LEU A 51 -6.48 -12.06 4.86
N GLN A 52 -6.88 -11.36 3.80
CA GLN A 52 -8.30 -11.19 3.43
C GLN A 52 -8.98 -12.50 3.05
N LYS A 53 -8.22 -13.46 2.50
CA LYS A 53 -8.72 -14.82 2.24
C LYS A 53 -9.11 -15.56 3.54
N LYS A 54 -8.50 -15.21 4.67
CA LYS A 54 -8.79 -15.81 5.99
C LYS A 54 -9.78 -14.96 6.78
N ASP A 55 -9.68 -13.64 6.69
CA ASP A 55 -10.53 -12.72 7.43
C ASP A 55 -10.85 -11.46 6.60
N GLU A 56 -12.12 -11.34 6.20
CA GLU A 56 -12.64 -10.20 5.43
C GLU A 56 -12.61 -8.87 6.20
N ARG A 57 -12.42 -8.91 7.53
CA ARG A 57 -12.30 -7.70 8.37
C ARG A 57 -10.98 -6.97 8.16
N VAL A 58 -9.99 -7.61 7.52
CA VAL A 58 -8.71 -6.99 7.17
C VAL A 58 -8.91 -6.02 6.01
N ILE A 59 -8.63 -4.74 6.26
CA ILE A 59 -8.82 -3.66 5.29
C ILE A 59 -7.52 -3.43 4.51
N SER A 60 -6.39 -3.38 5.22
CA SER A 60 -5.09 -3.05 4.63
C SER A 60 -3.93 -3.55 5.50
N ILE A 61 -2.74 -3.58 4.93
CA ILE A 61 -1.48 -3.79 5.63
C ILE A 61 -0.47 -2.77 5.12
N LEU A 62 0.32 -2.21 6.05
CA LEU A 62 1.38 -1.27 5.74
C LEU A 62 2.70 -1.79 6.29
N LEU A 63 3.70 -1.98 5.43
CA LEU A 63 5.07 -2.26 5.83
C LEU A 63 5.72 -0.95 6.30
N LEU A 64 6.16 -0.94 7.56
CA LEU A 64 6.76 0.22 8.21
C LEU A 64 8.28 0.24 8.02
N GLU A 65 8.93 -0.89 8.30
CA GLU A 65 10.37 -1.03 8.20
C GLU A 65 10.80 -2.49 7.98
N LEU A 66 12.03 -2.63 7.51
CA LEU A 66 12.73 -3.90 7.40
C LEU A 66 13.96 -3.84 8.29
N ARG A 67 14.13 -4.85 9.16
CA ARG A 67 15.26 -4.96 10.07
C ARG A 67 16.18 -6.12 9.71
N LYS A 68 17.46 -5.95 10.05
CA LYS A 68 18.52 -6.94 9.81
C LYS A 68 18.29 -8.20 10.68
N GLY A 69 18.50 -9.35 10.06
CA GLY A 69 18.23 -10.69 10.60
C GLY A 69 17.85 -11.63 9.46
N SER A 70 16.97 -12.61 9.72
CA SER A 70 16.23 -13.36 8.69
C SER A 70 15.10 -12.52 8.09
N LEU A 71 15.45 -11.36 7.51
CA LEU A 71 14.56 -10.31 7.01
C LEU A 71 13.30 -10.10 7.88
N ILE A 72 13.41 -9.24 8.88
CA ILE A 72 12.30 -8.96 9.80
C ILE A 72 11.49 -7.80 9.24
N ALA A 73 10.19 -8.01 9.03
CA ALA A 73 9.23 -7.02 8.53
C ALA A 73 8.31 -6.55 9.65
N ASP A 74 8.38 -5.26 9.97
CA ASP A 74 7.44 -4.64 10.89
C ASP A 74 6.32 -3.97 10.11
N SER A 75 5.09 -4.30 10.49
CA SER A 75 3.91 -3.93 9.74
C SER A 75 2.78 -3.46 10.64
N SER A 76 1.88 -2.66 10.07
CA SER A 76 0.61 -2.27 10.65
C SER A 76 -0.52 -2.91 9.87
N ILE A 77 -1.31 -3.75 10.51
CA ILE A 77 -2.50 -4.37 9.93
C ILE A 77 -3.71 -3.54 10.35
N ILE A 78 -4.41 -3.01 9.35
CA ILE A 78 -5.61 -2.18 9.52
C ILE A 78 -6.82 -3.07 9.31
N THR A 79 -7.73 -3.05 10.28
CA THR A 79 -8.93 -3.86 10.32
C THR A 79 -10.12 -3.02 10.73
N ASN A 80 -11.32 -3.54 10.51
CA ASN A 80 -12.52 -2.87 11.02
C ASN A 80 -12.57 -2.88 12.56
N GLU A 81 -13.53 -2.14 13.12
CA GLU A 81 -13.67 -1.91 14.57
C GLU A 81 -13.95 -3.16 15.41
N THR A 82 -14.23 -4.31 14.79
CA THR A 82 -14.63 -5.55 15.46
C THR A 82 -13.49 -6.57 15.62
N ALA A 83 -12.38 -6.40 14.89
CA ALA A 83 -11.25 -7.32 14.98
C ALA A 83 -10.37 -7.00 16.21
N THR A 84 -9.97 -8.01 16.96
CA THR A 84 -9.04 -7.84 18.08
C THR A 84 -7.60 -8.19 17.68
N PRO A 85 -6.57 -7.74 18.41
CA PRO A 85 -5.19 -8.17 18.15
C PRO A 85 -4.98 -9.69 18.21
N ASP A 86 -5.77 -10.40 19.04
CA ASP A 86 -5.73 -11.86 19.12
C ASP A 86 -6.32 -12.49 17.86
N ASP A 87 -7.43 -11.95 17.33
CA ASP A 87 -7.98 -12.39 16.03
C ASP A 87 -6.93 -12.27 14.92
N ILE A 88 -6.17 -11.16 14.88
CA ILE A 88 -5.13 -10.94 13.88
C ILE A 88 -3.96 -11.90 14.05
N LYS A 89 -3.61 -12.22 15.29
CA LYS A 89 -2.57 -13.22 15.58
C LYS A 89 -2.98 -14.59 15.05
N ASP A 90 -4.22 -15.01 15.31
CA ASP A 90 -4.75 -16.30 14.85
C ASP A 90 -4.79 -16.35 13.31
N VAL A 91 -5.24 -15.28 12.67
CA VAL A 91 -5.24 -15.15 11.20
C VAL A 91 -3.82 -15.24 10.63
N LEU A 92 -2.83 -14.59 11.25
CA LEU A 92 -1.43 -14.70 10.81
C LEU A 92 -0.89 -16.13 10.95
N VAL A 93 -1.26 -16.85 12.01
CA VAL A 93 -0.90 -18.27 12.18
C VAL A 93 -1.56 -19.13 11.09
N GLU A 94 -2.81 -18.87 10.74
CA GLU A 94 -3.49 -19.56 9.63
C GLU A 94 -2.83 -19.29 8.28
N VAL A 95 -2.43 -18.05 8.00
CA VAL A 95 -1.72 -17.70 6.76
C VAL A 95 -0.35 -18.37 6.71
N LYS A 96 0.40 -18.38 7.82
CA LYS A 96 1.68 -19.09 7.93
C LYS A 96 1.53 -20.58 7.56
N ASN A 97 0.50 -21.23 8.09
CA ASN A 97 0.25 -22.65 7.87
C ASN A 97 -0.36 -22.94 6.49
N ASP A 98 -0.77 -21.92 5.74
CA ASP A 98 -1.28 -22.07 4.38
C ASP A 98 -0.11 -22.30 3.40
N ASN A 99 0.03 -23.54 2.94
CA ASN A 99 1.06 -23.86 1.95
C ASN A 99 0.87 -23.12 0.62
N SER A 100 -0.32 -22.59 0.34
CA SER A 100 -0.62 -21.79 -0.87
C SER A 100 -0.23 -20.32 -0.76
N SER A 101 0.21 -19.83 0.40
CA SER A 101 0.68 -18.45 0.52
C SER A 101 2.02 -18.23 -0.19
N ASP A 102 2.12 -17.15 -0.95
CA ASP A 102 3.36 -16.75 -1.63
C ASP A 102 4.42 -16.19 -0.67
N ILE A 103 4.00 -15.76 0.53
CA ILE A 103 4.88 -15.29 1.59
C ILE A 103 4.95 -16.34 2.69
N LYS A 104 6.17 -16.79 2.99
CA LYS A 104 6.47 -17.67 4.12
C LYS A 104 7.15 -16.87 5.22
N PHE A 105 6.68 -17.03 6.44
CA PHE A 105 7.22 -16.37 7.61
C PHE A 105 7.16 -17.30 8.83
N GLU A 106 7.97 -16.98 9.84
CA GLU A 106 8.04 -17.72 11.09
C GLU A 106 6.91 -17.36 12.05
N ASP A 107 7.03 -17.64 13.35
CA ASP A 107 5.99 -17.30 14.31
C ASP A 107 5.74 -15.77 14.35
N PRO A 108 4.51 -15.31 14.07
CA PRO A 108 4.20 -13.90 14.06
C PRO A 108 4.12 -13.36 15.50
N GLU A 109 4.64 -12.15 15.69
CA GLU A 109 4.46 -11.39 16.92
C GLU A 109 3.49 -10.25 16.67
N THR A 110 2.43 -10.13 17.47
CA THR A 110 1.50 -9.00 17.42
C THR A 110 1.64 -8.17 18.69
N THR A 111 1.65 -6.84 18.53
CA THR A 111 1.72 -5.89 19.64
C THR A 111 0.79 -4.71 19.39
N ALA A 112 0.37 -4.08 20.49
CA ALA A 112 -0.32 -2.79 20.57
C ALA A 112 -1.50 -2.58 19.60
N GLU A 113 -2.67 -2.35 20.18
CA GLU A 113 -3.82 -1.87 19.44
C GLU A 113 -3.85 -0.33 19.45
N SER A 114 -4.00 0.27 18.28
CA SER A 114 -4.43 1.65 18.17
C SER A 114 -5.67 1.75 17.29
N PHE A 115 -6.31 2.91 17.31
CA PHE A 115 -7.53 3.12 16.56
C PHE A 115 -7.41 4.36 15.70
N ILE A 116 -7.90 4.30 14.48
CA ILE A 116 -7.97 5.42 13.55
C ILE A 116 -9.44 5.72 13.25
N ALA A 117 -9.81 7.00 13.26
CA ALA A 117 -11.15 7.41 12.84
C ALA A 117 -11.25 7.30 11.31
N SER A 118 -12.16 6.48 10.80
CA SER A 118 -12.39 6.33 9.37
C SER A 118 -13.55 7.20 8.92
N GLY A 119 -13.20 8.33 8.29
CA GLY A 119 -14.10 9.24 7.59
C GLY A 119 -14.36 10.57 8.29
N GLN A 120 -13.92 11.66 7.66
CA GLN A 120 -14.75 12.86 7.54
C GLN A 120 -15.35 12.85 6.13
N GLU A 121 -16.68 12.87 6.08
CA GLU A 121 -17.46 13.26 4.90
C GLU A 121 -17.00 14.65 4.47
N SER A 122 -16.57 14.79 3.22
CA SER A 122 -16.26 16.08 2.60
C SER A 122 -17.54 16.89 2.55
N VAL A 123 -17.74 17.78 3.52
CA VAL A 123 -18.76 18.83 3.39
C VAL A 123 -18.22 19.79 2.33
N GLU A 124 -18.83 19.78 1.14
CA GLU A 124 -18.58 20.78 0.11
C GLU A 124 -18.76 22.19 0.71
N PRO A 125 -17.87 23.15 0.41
CA PRO A 125 -18.09 24.51 0.86
C PRO A 125 -19.34 25.05 0.15
N VAL A 126 -20.37 25.37 0.95
CA VAL A 126 -21.46 26.25 0.51
C VAL A 126 -20.82 27.59 0.17
N SER A 127 -20.77 27.91 -1.12
CA SER A 127 -20.46 29.24 -1.60
C SER A 127 -21.63 30.14 -1.23
N ASP A 128 -21.49 30.89 -0.14
CA ASP A 128 -22.31 32.07 0.08
C ASP A 128 -21.84 33.14 -0.93
N ASP A 129 -22.61 33.30 -2.00
CA ASP A 129 -22.51 34.45 -2.90
C ASP A 129 -22.91 35.70 -2.11
N THR A 130 -21.94 36.34 -1.46
CA THR A 130 -22.05 37.72 -1.01
C THR A 130 -21.40 38.62 -2.04
N ASP A 131 -22.27 39.09 -2.93
CA ASP A 131 -22.08 40.24 -3.81
C ASP A 131 -21.69 41.46 -2.96
N ASN A 132 -20.44 41.92 -3.08
CA ASN A 132 -20.09 43.28 -2.72
C ASN A 132 -18.93 43.76 -3.61
N SER A 133 -19.29 44.72 -4.46
CA SER A 133 -18.45 45.71 -5.13
C SER A 133 -17.23 46.17 -4.33
N GLU A 134 -16.10 46.46 -5.00
CA GLU A 134 -15.66 47.84 -5.26
C GLU A 134 -14.32 47.86 -6.04
N GLU A 135 -14.14 48.98 -6.73
CA GLU A 135 -13.18 49.35 -7.76
C GLU A 135 -11.80 49.72 -7.19
N THR A 136 -10.81 49.89 -8.09
CA THR A 136 -9.70 50.89 -8.03
C THR A 136 -8.25 50.38 -7.87
N GLU A 137 -7.53 50.53 -8.99
CA GLU A 137 -6.13 50.95 -9.23
C GLU A 137 -4.90 50.26 -8.58
N ALA A 138 -3.95 49.90 -9.47
CA ALA A 138 -2.51 49.76 -9.21
C ALA A 138 -1.85 51.16 -9.17
N PRO A 139 -0.71 51.38 -8.48
CA PRO A 139 0.63 51.06 -9.04
C PRO A 139 1.66 50.60 -7.97
N ASP A 140 2.59 49.69 -8.28
CA ASP A 140 4.00 49.89 -8.71
C ASP A 140 5.03 49.99 -7.55
N GLU A 141 6.25 49.53 -7.89
CA GLU A 141 7.56 49.76 -7.28
C GLU A 141 8.07 48.88 -6.11
N SER A 142 9.13 48.12 -6.46
CA SER A 142 10.42 47.87 -5.77
C SER A 142 10.47 47.58 -4.27
N GLU A 143 11.21 46.51 -3.91
CA GLU A 143 12.54 46.66 -3.30
C GLU A 143 13.30 45.32 -3.19
N GLU A 144 14.56 45.37 -3.60
CA GLU A 144 15.63 44.42 -3.30
C GLU A 144 15.93 44.44 -1.80
N ILE A 145 16.08 43.27 -1.18
CA ILE A 145 16.96 43.10 -0.01
C ILE A 145 17.75 41.80 -0.14
N ASP A 146 19.00 41.96 -0.54
CA ASP A 146 20.11 41.08 -0.22
C ASP A 146 20.57 41.37 1.21
N LEU A 147 20.98 40.34 1.98
CA LEU A 147 21.99 40.39 3.07
C LEU A 147 21.92 39.15 3.98
N THR A 148 22.88 38.26 3.76
CA THR A 148 23.86 37.73 4.74
C THR A 148 23.39 37.21 6.11
N GLY A 149 23.79 35.95 6.36
CA GLY A 149 24.72 35.63 7.45
C GLY A 149 24.18 35.60 8.87
N GLY A 150 23.85 34.40 9.35
CA GLY A 150 23.59 34.15 10.77
C GLY A 150 24.00 32.74 11.17
N VAL A 151 25.25 32.60 11.61
CA VAL A 151 25.70 31.47 12.45
C VAL A 151 24.94 31.56 13.78
N ILE A 152 24.20 30.52 14.14
CA ILE A 152 23.76 30.29 15.52
C ILE A 152 24.29 28.91 15.92
N THR A 153 25.29 28.96 16.80
CA THR A 153 25.64 27.84 17.67
C THR A 153 24.74 27.96 18.90
N GLY A 154 24.17 26.84 19.35
CA GLY A 154 23.34 26.80 20.54
C GLY A 154 22.69 25.44 20.72
N PHE A 155 23.38 24.57 21.47
CA PHE A 155 22.82 23.42 22.16
C PHE A 155 21.73 23.86 23.14
N GLU A 156 20.63 23.11 23.26
CA GLU A 156 20.22 22.38 24.49
C GLU A 156 18.84 21.73 24.28
N ASP A 157 18.66 20.60 24.97
CA ASP A 157 17.63 19.59 24.83
C ASP A 157 16.20 20.10 25.08
N GLU A 158 15.24 19.73 24.23
CA GLU A 158 13.84 19.46 24.64
C GLU A 158 13.20 18.39 23.74
N ASP A 159 12.82 17.27 24.36
CA ASP A 159 11.74 16.33 24.03
C ASP A 159 11.25 16.27 22.57
N PHE A 160 11.96 15.49 21.75
CA PHE A 160 11.43 15.04 20.46
C PHE A 160 10.33 14.00 20.70
N VAL A 161 9.12 14.48 20.99
CA VAL A 161 7.89 13.69 20.81
C VAL A 161 7.85 13.34 19.33
N LYS A 162 8.28 12.12 19.01
CA LYS A 162 8.23 11.54 17.68
C LYS A 162 6.75 11.43 17.31
N GLU A 163 6.22 12.46 16.65
CA GLU A 163 4.85 12.43 16.14
C GLU A 163 4.69 11.15 15.30
N PRO A 164 3.60 10.37 15.51
CA PRO A 164 3.35 9.23 14.67
C PRO A 164 3.14 9.72 13.24
N TYR A 165 4.05 9.36 12.35
CA TYR A 165 3.93 9.53 10.91
C TYR A 165 2.58 8.99 10.46
N VAL A 166 1.62 9.87 10.19
CA VAL A 166 0.35 9.58 9.54
C VAL A 166 0.57 9.72 8.04
N PRO A 167 0.70 8.62 7.27
CA PRO A 167 0.80 8.73 5.83
C PRO A 167 -0.48 9.37 5.28
N SER A 168 -0.33 10.47 4.56
CA SER A 168 -1.41 11.13 3.83
C SER A 168 -1.99 10.17 2.78
N TRP A 169 -3.21 9.68 3.01
CA TRP A 169 -3.91 8.70 2.16
C TRP A 169 -4.44 9.25 0.81
N LYS A 170 -3.98 10.42 0.36
CA LYS A 170 -4.49 11.05 -0.88
C LYS A 170 -3.90 10.51 -2.19
N SER A 171 -3.26 9.33 -2.21
CA SER A 171 -2.68 8.81 -3.46
C SER A 171 -2.69 7.28 -3.58
N ILE A 172 -3.88 6.65 -3.56
CA ILE A 172 -4.02 5.21 -3.88
C ILE A 172 -4.96 4.96 -5.08
N TYR A 173 -5.58 5.99 -5.66
CA TYR A 173 -6.44 5.83 -6.84
C TYR A 173 -5.70 6.04 -8.17
N PHE A 174 -4.56 5.40 -8.44
CA PHE A 174 -4.00 5.38 -9.81
C PHE A 174 -3.12 4.15 -10.10
N LEU A 175 -3.63 2.96 -9.83
CA LEU A 175 -3.23 1.75 -10.57
C LEU A 175 -4.49 1.11 -11.14
N HIS A 176 -5.10 1.85 -12.08
CA HIS A 176 -5.92 1.22 -13.09
C HIS A 176 -4.97 0.26 -13.82
N VAL A 177 -5.02 -1.03 -13.47
CA VAL A 177 -4.36 -2.11 -14.19
C VAL A 177 -5.03 -2.16 -15.56
N THR A 178 -4.64 -1.25 -16.45
CA THR A 178 -4.73 -1.44 -17.88
C THR A 178 -3.82 -2.61 -18.16
N ILE A 179 -4.40 -3.81 -18.21
CA ILE A 179 -3.79 -4.94 -18.91
C ILE A 179 -3.36 -4.35 -20.25
N PRO A 180 -2.05 -4.16 -20.50
CA PRO A 180 -1.62 -3.50 -21.72
C PRO A 180 -2.20 -4.33 -22.86
N ALA A 181 -2.81 -3.70 -23.87
CA ALA A 181 -3.42 -4.41 -25.00
C ALA A 181 -2.47 -5.47 -25.63
N PHE A 182 -1.17 -5.33 -25.39
CA PHE A 182 -0.12 -6.32 -25.65
C PHE A 182 -0.38 -7.72 -25.06
N CYS A 183 -0.86 -7.85 -23.81
CA CYS A 183 -1.15 -9.15 -23.21
C CYS A 183 -2.31 -9.87 -23.92
N ALA A 184 -3.35 -9.14 -24.33
CA ALA A 184 -4.45 -9.71 -25.11
C ALA A 184 -3.99 -10.13 -26.52
N MET A 185 -3.12 -9.33 -27.16
CA MET A 185 -2.53 -9.68 -28.46
C MET A 185 -1.68 -10.96 -28.40
N PHE A 186 -0.87 -11.16 -27.36
CA PHE A 186 -0.06 -12.38 -27.21
C PHE A 186 -0.91 -13.65 -27.11
N LEU A 187 -2.04 -13.60 -26.39
CA LEU A 187 -2.95 -14.75 -26.29
C LEU A 187 -3.61 -15.08 -27.63
N ILE A 188 -4.01 -14.07 -28.42
CA ILE A 188 -4.60 -14.27 -29.74
C ILE A 188 -3.59 -14.90 -30.72
N ILE A 189 -2.33 -14.44 -30.70
CA ILE A 189 -1.26 -14.99 -31.55
C ILE A 189 -1.00 -16.47 -31.22
N LEU A 190 -0.97 -16.83 -29.93
CA LEU A 190 -0.80 -18.22 -29.50
C LEU A 190 -1.95 -19.12 -29.97
N ILE A 191 -3.20 -18.64 -29.86
CA ILE A 191 -4.38 -19.37 -30.34
C ILE A 191 -4.29 -19.58 -31.86
N MET A 192 -3.94 -18.55 -32.63
CA MET A 192 -3.74 -18.63 -34.09
C MET A 192 -2.66 -19.65 -34.46
N MET A 193 -1.51 -19.66 -33.77
CA MET A 193 -0.44 -20.62 -34.03
C MET A 193 -0.85 -22.07 -33.75
N CYS A 194 -1.66 -22.31 -32.71
CA CYS A 194 -2.22 -23.64 -32.43
C CYS A 194 -3.21 -24.08 -33.51
N CYS A 195 -4.06 -23.17 -34.00
CA CYS A 195 -5.04 -23.49 -35.03
C CYS A 195 -4.39 -23.76 -36.40
N CYS A 196 -3.32 -23.04 -36.77
CA CYS A 196 -2.65 -23.22 -38.06
C CYS A 196 -1.84 -24.52 -38.17
N ARG A 197 -1.46 -25.16 -37.05
CA ARG A 197 -0.60 -26.37 -37.08
C ARG A 197 -1.38 -27.68 -37.30
N SER A 198 -2.72 -27.66 -37.28
CA SER A 198 -3.53 -28.88 -37.33
C SER A 198 -3.97 -29.33 -38.75
N SER A 199 -3.76 -28.53 -39.80
CA SER A 199 -4.33 -28.78 -41.14
C SER A 199 -3.32 -29.34 -42.16
N GLY A 200 -2.47 -30.27 -41.74
CA GLY A 200 -1.39 -30.82 -42.57
C GLY A 200 -1.27 -32.34 -42.55
N LYS A 201 -2.33 -33.10 -42.82
CA LYS A 201 -2.22 -34.52 -43.20
C LYS A 201 -3.01 -34.82 -44.47
N SER A 202 -2.31 -34.59 -45.58
CA SER A 202 -2.65 -35.03 -46.93
C SER A 202 -2.80 -36.55 -46.98
N GLY A 203 -3.98 -37.01 -47.40
CA GLY A 203 -4.28 -38.43 -47.64
C GLY A 203 -3.50 -38.97 -48.83
N LYS A 204 -2.59 -39.91 -48.58
CA LYS A 204 -2.04 -40.79 -49.62
C LYS A 204 -2.94 -42.00 -49.77
N ASN A 205 -3.83 -41.92 -50.75
CA ASN A 205 -4.58 -43.06 -51.26
C ASN A 205 -3.58 -43.97 -52.01
N LYS A 206 -3.38 -45.21 -51.52
CA LYS A 206 -2.63 -46.25 -52.24
C LYS A 206 -3.62 -47.33 -52.68
N ASN A 207 -3.93 -47.32 -53.97
CA ASN A 207 -4.31 -48.51 -54.72
C ASN A 207 -3.11 -49.47 -54.79
N ILE A 208 -3.41 -50.78 -54.82
CA ILE A 208 -2.64 -51.99 -55.23
C ILE A 208 -3.25 -53.12 -54.36
N ALA A 209 -3.81 -54.23 -54.83
CA ALA A 209 -4.15 -54.78 -56.15
C ALA A 209 -5.34 -55.74 -55.95
#